data_AF-A0A2M7Q9B0-F1
#
_entry.id   AF-A0A2M7Q9B0-F1
#
_cell.length_a   1.000
_cell.length_b   1.000
_cell.length_c   1.000
_cell.angle_alpha   90.00
_cell.angle_beta   90.00
_cell.angle_gamma   90.00
#
_symmetry.space_group_name_H-M   'P 1'
#
loop_
_entity.id
_entity.type
_entity.pdbx_description
1 polymer ?
#
loop_
_entity_poly.entity_id
_entity_poly.type
_entity_poly.pdbx_seq_one_letter_code
_entity_poly.pdbx_strand_id
1 'polypeptide(L)'
;MKTLLKKAIIPLSAIGTTLMMLPARATDFTTSLVTVGSNAYGGAPQTDIYKIIGEIVFAVMGLLGVVLLMLILYAGFLWMTAGGEAERVTKAKGLIMNAVIGLVIIMAAYAIATFVFGAILGAAL
;
A
#
# COMPACT_ATOMS: atom_id res chain seq x y z
N MET A 1 73.74 14.46 7.04
CA MET A 1 72.53 15.22 6.64
C MET A 1 71.41 14.39 5.99
N LYS A 2 71.57 13.07 5.73
CA LYS A 2 70.53 12.25 5.08
C LYS A 2 69.46 11.69 6.04
N THR A 3 69.77 11.62 7.33
CA THR A 3 68.87 11.05 8.37
C THR A 3 67.84 12.06 8.91
N LEU A 4 68.12 13.36 8.74
CA LEU A 4 67.24 14.46 9.15
C LEU A 4 66.18 14.71 8.08
N LEU A 5 66.53 14.48 6.81
CA LEU A 5 65.62 14.62 5.67
C LEU A 5 64.51 13.54 5.68
N LYS A 6 64.83 12.27 5.98
CA LYS A 6 63.80 11.21 6.07
C LYS A 6 62.82 11.39 7.25
N LYS A 7 63.28 11.90 8.39
CA LYS A 7 62.43 12.12 9.57
C LYS A 7 61.47 13.32 9.44
N ALA A 8 61.76 14.27 8.55
CA ALA A 8 60.88 15.40 8.23
C ALA A 8 59.85 15.09 7.11
N ILE A 9 60.14 14.12 6.23
CA ILE A 9 59.22 13.68 5.16
C ILE A 9 58.07 12.81 5.71
N ILE A 10 58.35 11.97 6.71
CA ILE A 10 57.35 11.08 7.33
C ILE A 10 56.17 11.83 8.00
N PRO A 11 56.37 12.92 8.78
CA PRO A 11 55.24 13.68 9.33
C PRO A 11 54.50 14.52 8.27
N LEU A 12 55.14 14.88 7.15
CA LEU A 12 54.52 15.70 6.10
C LEU A 12 53.55 14.90 5.22
N SER A 13 53.82 13.61 4.94
CA SER A 13 52.83 12.74 4.26
C SER A 13 51.71 12.27 5.18
N ALA A 14 51.96 12.19 6.50
CA ALA A 14 50.95 11.86 7.49
C ALA A 14 49.89 12.98 7.63
N ILE A 15 50.29 14.25 7.53
CA ILE A 15 49.35 15.40 7.52
C ILE A 15 48.51 15.40 6.22
N GLY A 16 49.09 15.04 5.07
CA GLY A 16 48.36 14.94 3.80
C GLY A 16 47.34 13.79 3.76
N THR A 17 47.64 12.66 4.40
CA THR A 17 46.71 11.52 4.49
C THR A 17 45.66 11.69 5.60
N THR A 18 45.96 12.41 6.69
CA THR A 18 44.93 12.76 7.69
C THR A 18 43.99 13.88 7.24
N LEU A 19 44.40 14.77 6.33
CA LEU A 19 43.52 15.82 5.81
C LEU A 19 42.52 15.30 4.76
N MET A 20 42.79 14.15 4.11
CA MET A 20 41.79 13.47 3.26
C MET A 20 40.71 12.72 4.04
N MET A 21 40.82 12.60 5.37
CA MET A 21 39.76 12.06 6.25
C MET A 21 38.73 13.10 6.72
N LEU A 22 38.78 14.34 6.24
CA LEU A 22 37.66 15.28 6.38
C LEU A 22 37.05 15.54 5.01
N PRO A 23 36.10 14.67 4.63
CA PRO A 23 34.74 15.15 4.50
C PRO A 23 33.71 14.26 5.22
N ALA A 24 34.04 13.55 6.29
CA ALA A 24 33.05 12.81 7.09
C ALA A 24 32.27 13.69 8.09
N ARG A 25 31.96 14.94 7.73
CA ARG A 25 31.06 15.84 8.51
C ARG A 25 30.37 16.94 7.69
N ALA A 26 30.51 16.91 6.36
CA ALA A 26 29.73 17.79 5.48
C ALA A 26 28.52 17.05 4.88
N THR A 27 28.65 15.74 4.64
CA THR A 27 27.54 14.89 4.19
C THR A 27 26.46 14.74 5.27
N ASP A 28 26.82 14.81 6.55
CA ASP A 28 25.84 14.67 7.63
C ASP A 28 24.93 15.88 7.75
N PHE A 29 25.39 17.09 7.43
CA PHE A 29 24.51 18.26 7.50
C PHE A 29 23.49 18.24 6.37
N THR A 30 23.88 17.92 5.13
CA THR A 30 22.91 17.74 4.03
C THR A 30 22.00 16.54 4.26
N THR A 31 22.51 15.40 4.74
CA THR A 31 21.69 14.23 5.07
C THR A 31 20.80 14.49 6.28
N SER A 32 21.24 15.26 7.27
CA SER A 32 20.42 15.66 8.42
C SER A 32 19.41 16.74 8.06
N LEU A 33 19.71 17.65 7.14
CA LEU A 33 18.72 18.60 6.60
C LEU A 33 17.71 17.90 5.69
N VAL A 34 18.12 16.87 4.95
CA VAL A 34 17.22 16.01 4.17
C VAL A 34 16.39 15.12 5.10
N THR A 35 16.95 14.59 6.19
CA THR A 35 16.24 13.76 7.18
C THR A 35 15.31 14.60 8.06
N VAL A 36 15.75 15.76 8.54
CA VAL A 36 14.92 16.69 9.30
C VAL A 36 13.91 17.37 8.39
N GLY A 37 14.27 17.71 7.15
CA GLY A 37 13.36 18.18 6.12
C GLY A 37 12.33 17.12 5.70
N SER A 38 12.74 15.85 5.60
CA SER A 38 11.82 14.73 5.38
C SER A 38 11.03 14.35 6.62
N ASN A 39 11.39 14.78 7.82
CA ASN A 39 10.59 14.55 9.04
C ASN A 39 9.68 15.76 9.36
N ALA A 40 10.05 16.97 8.92
CA ALA A 40 9.29 18.20 9.12
C ALA A 40 8.33 18.52 7.95
N TYR A 41 8.71 18.19 6.71
CA TYR A 41 7.88 18.33 5.51
C TYR A 41 7.53 16.99 4.86
N GLY A 42 8.32 15.93 5.06
CA GLY A 42 7.99 14.56 4.63
C GLY A 42 7.44 13.65 5.74
N GLY A 43 7.30 14.19 6.96
CA GLY A 43 6.83 13.48 8.15
C GLY A 43 5.38 13.82 8.53
N ALA A 44 4.63 14.45 7.63
CA ALA A 44 3.25 14.01 7.51
C ALA A 44 3.33 12.50 7.26
N PRO A 45 2.54 11.66 7.92
CA PRO A 45 2.36 10.31 7.44
C PRO A 45 1.94 10.45 5.97
N GLN A 46 2.87 10.28 5.04
CA GLN A 46 2.57 9.85 3.68
C GLN A 46 2.18 8.36 3.80
N THR A 47 1.31 8.04 4.77
CA THR A 47 0.26 7.07 4.53
C THR A 47 -0.50 7.72 3.40
N ASP A 48 -0.03 7.45 2.18
CA ASP A 48 -0.66 7.86 0.95
C ASP A 48 -2.15 7.71 1.20
N ILE A 49 -2.90 8.79 1.07
CA ILE A 49 -4.36 8.77 1.31
C ILE A 49 -4.98 7.60 0.51
N TYR A 50 -4.37 7.30 -0.63
CA TYR A 50 -4.59 6.14 -1.48
C TYR A 50 -4.43 4.77 -0.78
N LYS A 51 -3.43 4.61 0.10
CA LYS A 51 -3.19 3.38 0.88
C LYS A 51 -4.24 3.18 1.98
N ILE A 52 -4.58 4.23 2.73
CA ILE A 52 -5.65 4.16 3.74
C ILE A 52 -6.99 3.87 3.06
N ILE A 53 -7.29 4.55 1.95
CA ILE A 53 -8.51 4.28 1.16
C ILE A 53 -8.49 2.84 0.64
N GLY A 54 -7.34 2.36 0.14
CA GLY A 54 -7.18 0.99 -0.34
C GLY A 54 -7.49 -0.05 0.75
N GLU A 55 -6.95 0.13 1.96
CA GLU A 55 -7.24 -0.76 3.09
C GLU A 55 -8.72 -0.71 3.51
N ILE A 56 -9.34 0.48 3.55
CA ILE A 56 -10.77 0.62 3.87
C ILE A 56 -11.62 -0.09 2.81
N VAL A 57 -11.33 0.11 1.52
CA VAL A 57 -12.06 -0.55 0.43
C VAL A 57 -11.92 -2.07 0.51
N PHE A 58 -10.72 -2.57 0.80
CA PHE A 58 -10.50 -4.01 1.01
C PHE A 58 -11.27 -4.56 2.21
N ALA A 59 -11.27 -3.84 3.34
CA ALA A 59 -12.02 -4.23 4.53
C ALA A 59 -13.53 -4.27 4.26
N VAL A 60 -14.07 -3.25 3.58
CA VAL A 60 -15.48 -3.20 3.19
C VAL A 60 -15.84 -4.30 2.20
N MET A 61 -14.97 -4.60 1.22
CA MET A 61 -15.21 -5.72 0.29
C MET A 61 -15.23 -7.07 0.98
N GLY A 62 -14.33 -7.31 1.95
CA GLY A 62 -14.37 -8.52 2.76
C GLY A 62 -15.68 -8.67 3.53
N LEU A 63 -16.13 -7.58 4.17
CA LEU A 63 -17.40 -7.56 4.90
C LEU A 63 -18.60 -7.85 3.98
N LEU A 64 -18.66 -7.18 2.82
CA LEU A 64 -19.73 -7.35 1.84
C LEU A 64 -19.80 -8.78 1.29
N GLY A 65 -18.65 -9.42 1.05
CA GLY A 65 -18.58 -10.82 0.62
C GLY A 65 -19.20 -11.77 1.64
N VAL A 66 -18.90 -11.57 2.93
CA VAL A 66 -19.47 -12.37 4.03
C VAL A 66 -20.98 -12.17 4.14
N VAL A 67 -21.46 -10.93 4.00
CA VAL A 67 -22.90 -10.62 4.02
C VAL A 67 -23.62 -11.27 2.84
N LEU A 68 -23.04 -11.24 1.65
CA LEU A 68 -23.61 -11.93 0.48
C LEU A 68 -23.70 -13.43 0.68
N LEU A 69 -22.67 -14.05 1.25
CA LEU A 69 -22.70 -15.48 1.58
C LEU A 69 -23.88 -15.81 2.51
N MET A 70 -24.07 -15.02 3.56
CA MET A 70 -25.21 -15.18 4.47
C MET A 70 -26.56 -15.01 3.76
N LEU A 71 -26.70 -14.03 2.87
CA LEU A 71 -27.92 -13.85 2.07
C LEU A 71 -28.22 -15.03 1.17
N ILE A 72 -27.21 -15.58 0.48
CA ILE A 72 -27.37 -16.75 -0.38
C ILE A 72 -27.78 -17.97 0.45
N LEU A 73 -27.17 -18.19 1.61
CA LEU A 73 -27.54 -19.28 2.52
C LEU A 73 -28.99 -19.14 3.02
N TYR A 74 -29.39 -17.94 3.43
CA TYR A 74 -30.75 -17.66 3.84
C TYR A 74 -31.76 -17.86 2.71
N ALA A 75 -31.44 -17.38 1.51
CA ALA A 75 -32.28 -17.56 0.32
C ALA A 75 -32.40 -19.04 -0.07
N GLY A 76 -31.29 -19.80 0.02
CA GLY A 76 -31.25 -21.23 -0.24
C GLY A 76 -32.09 -22.02 0.76
N PHE A 77 -32.00 -21.68 2.04
CA PHE A 77 -32.83 -22.28 3.08
C PHE A 77 -34.31 -21.97 2.88
N LEU A 78 -34.65 -20.72 2.53
CA LEU A 78 -36.02 -20.34 2.20
C LEU A 78 -36.56 -21.11 0.98
N TRP A 79 -35.71 -21.35 -0.02
CA TRP A 79 -36.10 -22.11 -1.20
C TRP A 79 -36.32 -23.60 -0.89
N MET A 80 -35.43 -24.22 -0.10
CA MET A 80 -35.56 -25.61 0.34
C MET A 80 -36.78 -25.84 1.24
N THR A 81 -37.13 -24.87 2.08
CA THR A 81 -38.26 -24.97 3.02
C THR A 81 -39.60 -24.52 2.43
N ALA A 82 -39.62 -23.99 1.19
CA ALA A 82 -40.85 -23.50 0.56
C ALA A 82 -41.88 -24.61 0.25
N GLY A 83 -41.49 -25.89 0.21
CA GLY A 83 -42.42 -27.02 0.18
C GLY A 83 -43.40 -27.05 -1.01
N GLY A 84 -43.13 -26.30 -2.08
CA GLY A 84 -44.02 -26.18 -3.24
C GLY A 84 -44.96 -24.98 -3.24
N GLU A 85 -44.92 -24.13 -2.20
CA GLU A 85 -45.67 -22.88 -2.15
C GLU A 85 -45.03 -21.85 -3.12
N ALA A 86 -45.78 -21.46 -4.14
CA ALA A 86 -45.27 -20.71 -5.29
C ALA A 86 -44.78 -19.29 -4.91
N GLU A 87 -45.41 -18.66 -3.92
CA GLU A 87 -45.03 -17.33 -3.45
C GLU A 87 -43.65 -17.36 -2.77
N ARG A 88 -43.41 -18.35 -1.90
CA ARG A 88 -42.12 -18.57 -1.23
C ARG A 88 -41.01 -18.96 -2.18
N VAL A 89 -41.30 -19.80 -3.18
CA VAL A 89 -40.32 -20.11 -4.24
C VAL A 89 -39.95 -18.86 -5.03
N THR A 90 -40.94 -18.05 -5.40
CA THR A 90 -40.71 -16.80 -6.14
C THR A 90 -39.90 -15.81 -5.32
N LYS A 91 -40.23 -15.66 -4.03
CA LYS A 91 -39.50 -14.81 -3.09
C LYS A 91 -38.05 -15.25 -2.90
N ALA A 92 -37.82 -16.56 -2.72
CA ALA A 92 -36.48 -17.11 -2.59
C ALA A 92 -35.64 -16.90 -3.86
N LYS A 93 -36.22 -17.15 -5.04
CA LYS A 93 -35.57 -16.86 -6.33
C LYS A 93 -35.22 -15.38 -6.49
N GLY A 94 -36.11 -14.47 -6.10
CA GLY A 94 -35.83 -13.03 -6.13
C GLY A 94 -34.65 -12.67 -5.21
N LEU A 95 -34.58 -13.28 -4.04
CA LEU A 95 -33.49 -13.05 -3.09
C LEU A 95 -32.14 -13.57 -3.61
N ILE A 96 -32.13 -14.75 -4.24
CA ILE A 96 -30.94 -15.29 -4.94
C ILE A 96 -30.52 -14.34 -6.06
N MET A 97 -31.46 -13.86 -6.87
CA MET A 97 -31.12 -13.01 -8.02
C MET A 97 -30.54 -11.66 -7.58
N ASN A 98 -31.09 -11.07 -6.53
CA ASN A 98 -30.54 -9.86 -5.92
C ASN A 98 -29.12 -10.10 -5.35
N ALA A 99 -28.89 -11.25 -4.73
CA ALA A 99 -27.56 -11.62 -4.22
C ALA A 99 -26.54 -11.81 -5.36
N VAL A 100 -26.95 -12.44 -6.47
CA VAL A 100 -26.09 -12.60 -7.66
C VAL A 100 -25.74 -11.26 -8.28
N ILE A 101 -26.71 -10.34 -8.40
CA ILE A 101 -26.46 -8.98 -8.91
C ILE A 101 -25.47 -8.24 -7.98
N GLY A 102 -25.63 -8.37 -6.67
CA GLY A 102 -24.68 -7.81 -5.70
C GLY A 102 -23.25 -8.35 -5.88
N LEU A 103 -23.11 -9.66 -6.14
CA LEU A 103 -21.81 -10.28 -6.40
C LEU A 103 -21.17 -9.73 -7.68
N VAL A 104 -21.96 -9.59 -8.75
CA VAL A 104 -21.50 -9.02 -10.02
C VAL A 104 -21.01 -7.58 -9.84
N ILE A 105 -21.73 -6.77 -9.07
CA ILE A 105 -21.33 -5.37 -8.78
C ILE A 105 -20.00 -5.33 -8.04
N ILE A 106 -19.78 -6.20 -7.05
CA ILE A 106 -18.51 -6.28 -6.31
C ILE A 106 -17.35 -6.63 -7.25
N MET A 107 -17.55 -7.63 -8.13
CA MET A 107 -16.54 -8.01 -9.12
C MET A 107 -16.26 -6.86 -10.11
N ALA A 108 -17.29 -6.18 -10.57
CA ALA A 108 -17.16 -5.03 -11.47
C ALA A 108 -16.42 -3.86 -10.80
N ALA A 109 -16.73 -3.57 -9.54
CA ALA A 109 -16.05 -2.52 -8.78
C ALA A 109 -14.55 -2.79 -8.65
N TYR A 110 -14.16 -4.04 -8.36
CA TYR A 110 -12.75 -4.43 -8.29
C TYR A 110 -12.05 -4.32 -9.67
N ALA A 111 -12.71 -4.79 -10.74
CA ALA A 111 -12.19 -4.69 -12.09
C ALA A 111 -11.96 -3.22 -12.51
N ILE A 112 -12.91 -2.33 -12.21
CA ILE A 112 -12.78 -0.90 -12.51
C ILE A 112 -11.67 -0.27 -11.66
N ALA A 113 -11.60 -0.57 -10.36
CA ALA A 113 -10.58 -0.01 -9.49
C ALA A 113 -9.17 -0.38 -9.97
N THR A 114 -8.93 -1.67 -10.25
CA THR A 114 -7.65 -2.16 -10.77
C THR A 114 -7.32 -1.59 -12.16
N PHE A 115 -8.31 -1.42 -13.03
CA PHE A 115 -8.14 -0.77 -14.32
C PHE A 115 -7.70 0.69 -14.20
N VAL A 116 -8.34 1.46 -13.30
CA VAL A 116 -7.99 2.87 -13.07
C VAL A 116 -6.59 3.00 -12.47
N PHE A 117 -6.26 2.20 -11.45
CA PHE A 117 -4.92 2.21 -10.86
C PHE A 117 -3.85 1.78 -11.87
N GLY A 118 -4.12 0.76 -12.68
CA GLY A 118 -3.22 0.31 -13.74
C GLY A 118 -3.04 1.35 -14.84
N ALA A 119 -4.11 2.05 -15.23
CA ALA A 119 -4.05 3.10 -16.24
C ALA A 119 -3.24 4.32 -15.76
N ILE A 120 -3.37 4.71 -14.49
CA ILE A 120 -2.64 5.84 -13.92
C ILE A 120 -1.16 5.48 -13.66
N LEU A 121 -0.90 4.29 -13.11
CA LEU A 121 0.46 3.86 -12.78
C LEU A 121 1.25 3.42 -14.01
N GLY A 122 0.59 2.82 -15.01
CA GLY A 122 1.18 2.44 -16.28
C GLY A 122 1.40 3.60 -17.26
N ALA A 123 0.70 4.73 -17.09
CA ALA A 123 0.96 5.96 -17.85
C ALA A 123 2.12 6.80 -17.31
N ALA A 124 2.69 6.44 -16.15
CA ALA A 124 3.78 7.15 -15.50
C ALA A 124 5.19 6.55 -15.77
N LEU A 125 5.27 5.48 -16.59
CA LEU A 125 6.50 4.90 -17.14
C LEU A 125 6.59 5.19 -18.64
#